data_AF-A0A090W8Q6-F1
#
_entry.id   AF-A0A090W8Q6-F1
#
_cell.length_a   1.000
_cell.length_b   1.000
_cell.length_c   1.000
_cell.angle_alpha   90.00
_cell.angle_beta   90.00
_cell.angle_gamma   90.00
#
_symmetry.space_group_name_H-M   'P 1'
#
loop_
_entity.id
_entity.type
_entity.pdbx_description
1 polymer ?
#
loop_
_entity_poly.entity_id
_entity_poly.type
_entity_poly.pdbx_seq_one_letter_code
_entity_poly.pdbx_strand_id
1 'polypeptide(L)'
;MKKEGATKNLQEQIVDKEKAIELSEIDIEKFEEENAEKLKEIDDLKKTIRQYDNLISQHSKQGNSTFDRDSILSEIKKLKAKEFELSERFNELSEIIPLAILTGKLEEVSEHLEIQDKNTISQNSSKENSEKIENFIELLFNKPPEPENSTMSFKDKLFYYDKAKNLGSELFASNGDYQDLEFEHDLNNSEKSLIYDAINLVSSQSKDLFETTIEEFNKTRIKLSELNKTLSKVDADMEDELILDYSSKKETADYNITENNRKIGENNQQINKLKGDIVRLNQQLSVLVKKVDVNAQNKIKIKESQKYIDVLNLFLEEQKNKHKDSLEKTILSELKILMHKLGSEENSSKFIEDVKVTILASGQGMKITLLDQDDNEIRKESLSSGEKQIYISCLIKAILNESIQSLPIFIDTPLGRLDEEHRDNITKKYYPALSEQVVLFSTNSEITPKRHKDISANISKSYLLFNDGANTNLKTGYFQGYEN
;
A
#
# COMPACT_ATOMS: atom_id res chain seq x y z
N MET A 1 -21.63 -17.66 -7.65
CA MET A 1 -20.82 -16.80 -8.56
C MET A 1 -19.45 -16.38 -8.01
N LYS A 2 -19.12 -16.52 -6.70
CA LYS A 2 -17.77 -16.21 -6.17
C LYS A 2 -16.70 -17.29 -6.34
N LYS A 3 -17.06 -18.48 -6.84
CA LYS A 3 -16.14 -19.63 -6.89
C LYS A 3 -15.23 -19.61 -8.13
N GLU A 4 -15.63 -19.04 -9.26
CA GLU A 4 -14.97 -19.26 -10.58
C GLU A 4 -13.56 -18.64 -10.75
N GLY A 5 -13.10 -17.78 -9.84
CA GLY A 5 -11.79 -17.10 -9.94
C GLY A 5 -10.61 -17.79 -9.25
N ALA A 6 -10.84 -18.84 -8.44
CA ALA A 6 -9.79 -19.44 -7.59
C ALA A 6 -9.04 -20.60 -8.27
N THR A 7 -7.82 -20.88 -7.83
CA THR A 7 -7.14 -22.15 -8.15
C THR A 7 -7.96 -23.32 -7.57
N LYS A 8 -7.99 -24.47 -8.28
CA LYS A 8 -8.79 -25.65 -7.92
C LYS A 8 -8.65 -26.06 -6.44
N ASN A 9 -7.44 -25.93 -5.91
CA ASN A 9 -7.08 -26.19 -4.50
C ASN A 9 -7.72 -25.19 -3.51
N LEU A 10 -7.78 -23.89 -3.83
CA LEU A 10 -8.43 -22.89 -2.95
C LEU A 10 -9.95 -23.06 -2.92
N GLN A 11 -10.57 -23.42 -4.05
CA GLN A 11 -11.99 -23.73 -4.13
C GLN A 11 -12.36 -24.91 -3.21
N GLU A 12 -11.54 -25.96 -3.24
CA GLU A 12 -11.73 -27.18 -2.44
C GLU A 12 -11.62 -26.86 -0.94
N GLN A 13 -10.61 -26.10 -0.54
CA GLN A 13 -10.45 -25.65 0.85
C GLN A 13 -11.62 -24.78 1.36
N ILE A 14 -12.22 -23.94 0.51
CA ILE A 14 -13.40 -23.15 0.89
C ILE A 14 -14.59 -24.09 1.11
N VAL A 15 -14.83 -25.03 0.19
CA VAL A 15 -15.95 -25.99 0.30
C VAL A 15 -15.82 -26.88 1.53
N ASP A 16 -14.61 -27.36 1.84
CA ASP A 16 -14.38 -28.21 3.00
C ASP A 16 -14.63 -27.47 4.31
N LYS A 17 -14.27 -26.19 4.38
CA LYS A 17 -14.54 -25.34 5.56
C LYS A 17 -16.02 -24.97 5.68
N GLU A 18 -16.71 -24.69 4.57
CA GLU A 18 -18.17 -24.49 4.54
C GLU A 18 -18.89 -25.72 5.11
N LYS A 19 -18.54 -26.92 4.64
CA LYS A 19 -19.12 -28.17 5.16
C LYS A 19 -18.81 -28.43 6.63
N ALA A 20 -17.59 -28.11 7.08
CA ALA A 20 -17.20 -28.30 8.48
C ALA A 20 -18.00 -27.38 9.43
N ILE A 21 -18.31 -26.15 8.99
CA ILE A 21 -19.18 -25.23 9.74
C ILE A 21 -20.60 -25.81 9.80
N GLU A 22 -21.16 -26.23 8.67
CA GLU A 22 -22.52 -26.79 8.59
C GLU A 22 -22.67 -28.04 9.48
N LEU A 23 -21.68 -28.94 9.49
CA LEU A 23 -21.64 -30.09 10.40
C LEU A 23 -21.60 -29.67 11.87
N SER A 24 -20.82 -28.65 12.21
CA SER A 24 -20.72 -28.15 13.59
C SER A 24 -22.02 -27.48 14.05
N GLU A 25 -22.76 -26.82 13.16
CA GLU A 25 -24.07 -26.24 13.44
C GLU A 25 -25.13 -27.32 13.69
N ILE A 26 -25.14 -28.39 12.89
CA ILE A 26 -26.02 -29.55 13.11
C ILE A 26 -25.75 -30.21 14.46
N ASP A 27 -24.47 -30.38 14.83
CA ASP A 27 -24.11 -30.97 16.12
C ASP A 27 -24.54 -30.07 17.30
N ILE A 28 -24.43 -28.73 17.16
CA ILE A 28 -24.95 -27.78 18.17
C ILE A 28 -26.46 -27.94 18.33
N GLU A 29 -27.20 -27.96 17.23
CA GLU A 29 -28.67 -28.07 17.25
C GLU A 29 -29.11 -29.37 17.96
N LYS A 30 -28.41 -30.47 17.69
CA LYS A 30 -28.65 -31.75 18.38
C LYS A 30 -28.40 -31.67 19.90
N PHE A 31 -27.30 -31.04 20.33
CA PHE A 31 -27.03 -30.87 21.76
C PHE A 31 -28.04 -29.94 22.43
N GLU A 32 -28.53 -28.93 21.72
CA GLU A 32 -29.58 -28.01 22.20
C GLU A 32 -30.94 -28.74 22.35
N GLU A 33 -31.31 -29.61 21.41
CA GLU A 33 -32.49 -30.49 21.53
C GLU A 33 -32.38 -31.45 22.73
N GLU A 34 -31.24 -32.14 22.89
CA GLU A 34 -31.00 -33.03 24.05
C GLU A 34 -31.11 -32.27 25.38
N ASN A 35 -30.60 -31.04 25.43
CA ASN A 35 -30.71 -30.18 26.62
C ASN A 35 -32.17 -29.79 26.91
N ALA A 36 -32.96 -29.50 25.87
CA ALA A 36 -34.38 -29.16 26.03
C ALA A 36 -35.20 -30.35 26.59
N GLU A 37 -34.93 -31.56 26.12
CA GLU A 37 -35.54 -32.78 26.66
C GLU A 37 -35.19 -32.98 28.15
N LYS A 38 -33.90 -32.84 28.49
CA LYS A 38 -33.45 -32.97 29.90
C LYS A 38 -34.00 -31.89 30.82
N LEU A 39 -34.16 -30.66 30.33
CA LEU A 39 -34.81 -29.60 31.09
C LEU A 39 -36.29 -29.92 31.39
N LYS A 40 -36.98 -30.55 30.43
CA LYS A 40 -38.35 -31.01 30.64
C LYS A 40 -38.42 -32.14 31.67
N GLU A 41 -37.52 -33.10 31.61
CA GLU A 41 -37.38 -34.15 32.64
C GLU A 41 -37.13 -33.55 34.03
N ILE A 42 -36.26 -32.55 34.13
CA ILE A 42 -35.98 -31.84 35.39
C ILE A 42 -37.23 -31.14 35.92
N ASP A 43 -38.01 -30.48 35.07
CA ASP A 43 -39.25 -29.81 35.50
C ASP A 43 -40.28 -30.82 36.04
N ASP A 44 -40.43 -31.98 35.39
CA ASP A 44 -41.32 -33.04 35.84
C ASP A 44 -40.83 -33.70 37.15
N LEU A 45 -39.52 -33.92 37.29
CA LEU A 45 -38.92 -34.38 38.56
C LEU A 45 -39.15 -33.34 39.68
N LYS A 46 -39.00 -32.03 39.40
CA LYS A 46 -39.30 -30.96 40.38
C LYS A 46 -40.77 -30.95 40.79
N LYS A 47 -41.72 -31.19 39.87
CA LYS A 47 -43.14 -31.34 40.23
C LYS A 47 -43.35 -32.54 41.15
N THR A 48 -42.68 -33.66 40.86
CA THR A 48 -42.75 -34.88 41.66
C THR A 48 -42.17 -34.66 43.07
N ILE A 49 -41.05 -33.95 43.19
CA ILE A 49 -40.48 -33.56 44.48
C ILE A 49 -41.44 -32.68 45.28
N ARG A 50 -42.11 -31.71 44.65
CA ARG A 50 -43.13 -30.88 45.32
C ARG A 50 -44.31 -31.71 45.82
N GLN A 51 -44.70 -32.77 45.10
CA GLN A 51 -45.74 -33.69 45.55
C GLN A 51 -45.28 -34.49 46.77
N TYR A 52 -44.05 -35.01 46.76
CA TYR A 52 -43.47 -35.70 47.91
C TYR A 52 -43.31 -34.76 49.12
N ASP A 53 -42.84 -33.53 48.93
CA ASP A 53 -42.75 -32.52 50.00
C ASP A 53 -44.11 -32.22 50.62
N ASN A 54 -45.16 -32.10 49.80
CA ASN A 54 -46.52 -31.91 50.30
C ASN A 54 -47.02 -33.12 51.11
N LEU A 55 -46.77 -34.35 50.64
CA LEU A 55 -47.15 -35.58 51.35
C LEU A 55 -46.39 -35.72 52.68
N ILE A 56 -45.08 -35.48 52.67
CA ILE A 56 -44.25 -35.46 53.88
C ILE A 56 -44.79 -34.42 54.88
N SER A 57 -45.13 -33.22 54.40
CA SER A 57 -45.69 -32.15 55.27
C SER A 57 -47.08 -32.47 55.86
N GLN A 58 -47.90 -33.25 55.16
CA GLN A 58 -49.22 -33.68 55.64
C GLN A 58 -49.11 -34.76 56.71
N HIS A 59 -48.25 -35.75 56.48
CA HIS A 59 -48.03 -36.85 57.43
C HIS A 59 -47.20 -36.42 58.65
N SER A 60 -46.36 -35.38 58.52
CA SER A 60 -45.61 -34.85 59.66
C SER A 60 -46.44 -34.07 60.68
N LYS A 61 -47.67 -33.66 60.37
CA LYS A 61 -48.52 -32.89 61.29
C LYS A 61 -49.18 -33.75 62.39
N GLN A 62 -49.07 -35.08 62.32
CA GLN A 62 -49.65 -36.00 63.31
C GLN A 62 -48.71 -36.36 64.48
N GLY A 63 -47.42 -36.01 64.41
CA GLY A 63 -46.46 -36.19 65.50
C GLY A 63 -46.22 -34.87 66.24
N ASN A 64 -46.50 -34.83 67.55
CA ASN A 64 -46.06 -33.74 68.42
C ASN A 64 -44.53 -33.65 68.42
N SER A 65 -43.95 -32.66 67.75
CA SER A 65 -42.56 -32.27 68.00
C SER A 65 -42.47 -30.76 68.24
N THR A 66 -41.76 -30.43 69.33
CA THR A 66 -41.51 -29.10 69.91
C THR A 66 -40.54 -28.24 69.10
N PHE A 67 -40.48 -28.42 67.77
CA PHE A 67 -39.57 -27.68 66.89
C PHE A 67 -40.31 -26.81 65.90
N ASP A 68 -39.90 -25.55 65.80
CA ASP A 68 -40.47 -24.51 64.95
C ASP A 68 -40.05 -24.71 63.48
N ARG A 69 -40.53 -25.81 62.89
CA ARG A 69 -40.24 -26.22 61.50
C ARG A 69 -40.68 -25.14 60.50
N ASP A 70 -41.77 -24.45 60.78
CA ASP A 70 -42.32 -23.41 59.92
C ASP A 70 -41.40 -22.17 59.84
N SER A 71 -40.68 -21.83 60.92
CA SER A 71 -39.71 -20.73 60.88
C SER A 71 -38.46 -21.07 60.08
N ILE A 72 -37.94 -22.31 60.20
CA ILE A 72 -36.82 -22.82 59.41
C ILE A 72 -37.15 -22.82 57.91
N LEU A 73 -38.36 -23.27 57.54
CA LEU A 73 -38.81 -23.26 56.14
C LEU A 73 -38.94 -21.84 55.57
N SER A 74 -39.44 -20.89 56.36
CA SER A 74 -39.52 -19.47 56.00
C SER A 74 -38.13 -18.85 55.80
N GLU A 75 -37.18 -19.18 56.66
CA GLU A 75 -35.81 -18.66 56.59
C GLU A 75 -35.04 -19.24 55.38
N ILE A 76 -35.20 -20.55 55.09
CA ILE A 76 -34.69 -21.17 53.86
C ILE A 76 -35.27 -20.48 52.62
N LYS A 77 -36.56 -20.14 52.62
CA LYS A 77 -37.20 -19.48 51.47
C LYS A 77 -36.62 -18.07 51.24
N LYS A 78 -36.37 -17.32 52.31
CA LYS A 78 -35.71 -16.00 52.24
C LYS A 78 -34.26 -16.11 51.76
N LEU A 79 -33.50 -17.08 52.27
CA LEU A 79 -32.12 -17.28 51.87
C LEU A 79 -32.00 -17.76 50.41
N LYS A 80 -32.94 -18.58 49.92
CA LYS A 80 -33.01 -18.95 48.49
C LYS A 80 -33.31 -17.78 47.58
N ALA A 81 -34.19 -16.86 47.99
CA ALA A 81 -34.44 -15.63 47.24
C ALA A 81 -33.19 -14.74 47.19
N LYS A 82 -32.47 -14.61 48.33
CA LYS A 82 -31.22 -13.86 48.40
C LYS A 82 -30.09 -14.52 47.58
N GLU A 83 -30.00 -15.85 47.59
CA GLU A 83 -29.06 -16.61 46.76
C GLU A 83 -29.31 -16.38 45.27
N PHE A 84 -30.58 -16.34 44.84
CA PHE A 84 -30.95 -16.04 43.47
C PHE A 84 -30.53 -14.63 43.05
N GLU A 85 -30.83 -13.61 43.86
CA GLU A 85 -30.42 -12.21 43.60
C GLU A 85 -28.90 -12.05 43.53
N LEU A 86 -28.16 -12.68 44.44
CA LEU A 86 -26.69 -12.66 44.43
C LEU A 86 -26.13 -13.44 43.24
N SER A 87 -26.80 -14.50 42.78
CA SER A 87 -26.40 -15.24 41.59
C SER A 87 -26.57 -14.43 40.30
N GLU A 88 -27.63 -13.60 40.18
CA GLU A 88 -27.78 -12.70 39.03
C GLU A 88 -26.70 -11.63 39.01
N ARG A 89 -26.43 -10.99 40.16
CA ARG A 89 -25.30 -10.04 40.29
C ARG A 89 -23.95 -10.68 39.97
N PHE A 90 -23.73 -11.91 40.42
CA PHE A 90 -22.49 -12.63 40.09
C PHE A 90 -22.38 -12.91 38.59
N ASN A 91 -23.46 -13.26 37.91
CA ASN A 91 -23.46 -13.47 36.46
C ASN A 91 -23.12 -12.18 35.69
N GLU A 92 -23.71 -11.04 36.07
CA GLU A 92 -23.37 -9.74 35.48
C GLU A 92 -21.88 -9.40 35.66
N LEU A 93 -21.35 -9.64 36.87
CA LEU A 93 -19.94 -9.43 37.18
C LEU A 93 -19.04 -10.41 36.40
N SER A 94 -19.52 -11.63 36.11
CA SER A 94 -18.74 -12.67 35.41
C SER A 94 -18.36 -12.29 33.98
N GLU A 95 -19.16 -11.47 33.31
CA GLU A 95 -18.87 -10.96 31.97
C GLU A 95 -17.65 -10.00 31.98
N ILE A 96 -17.39 -9.35 33.11
CA ILE A 96 -16.31 -8.37 33.28
C ILE A 96 -15.03 -9.04 33.80
N ILE A 97 -15.12 -10.23 34.41
CA ILE A 97 -13.96 -10.97 34.96
C ILE A 97 -12.81 -11.12 33.94
N PRO A 98 -13.05 -11.55 32.67
CA PRO A 98 -11.98 -11.67 31.69
C PRO A 98 -11.23 -10.36 31.45
N LEU A 99 -11.96 -9.22 31.43
CA LEU A 99 -11.38 -7.89 31.25
C LEU A 99 -10.62 -7.45 32.50
N ALA A 100 -11.17 -7.71 33.69
CA ALA A 100 -10.54 -7.40 34.97
C ALA A 100 -9.20 -8.16 35.16
N ILE A 101 -9.12 -9.42 34.72
CA ILE A 101 -7.86 -10.20 34.72
C ILE A 101 -6.82 -9.57 33.78
N LEU A 102 -7.27 -9.00 32.66
CA LEU A 102 -6.42 -8.42 31.64
C LEU A 102 -6.12 -6.93 31.86
N THR A 103 -6.57 -6.32 32.97
CA THR A 103 -6.42 -4.88 33.23
C THR A 103 -5.01 -4.36 33.00
N GLY A 104 -3.98 -5.04 33.54
CA GLY A 104 -2.59 -4.61 33.34
C GLY A 104 -2.14 -4.66 31.87
N LYS A 105 -2.65 -5.60 31.07
CA LYS A 105 -2.39 -5.65 29.63
C LYS A 105 -3.18 -4.61 28.84
N LEU A 106 -4.39 -4.28 29.28
CA LEU A 106 -5.17 -3.20 28.69
C LEU A 106 -4.51 -1.83 28.93
N GLU A 107 -3.94 -1.62 30.12
CA GLU A 107 -3.14 -0.43 30.43
C GLU A 107 -1.88 -0.34 29.57
N GLU A 108 -1.10 -1.43 29.46
CA GLU A 108 0.08 -1.47 28.56
C GLU A 108 -0.28 -1.10 27.12
N VAL A 109 -1.39 -1.64 26.59
CA VAL A 109 -1.88 -1.32 25.24
C VAL A 109 -2.33 0.14 25.14
N SER A 110 -3.01 0.67 26.16
CA SER A 110 -3.43 2.07 26.20
C SER A 110 -2.25 3.03 26.15
N GLU A 111 -1.21 2.78 26.97
CA GLU A 111 0.02 3.58 26.97
C GLU A 111 0.73 3.51 25.61
N HIS A 112 0.81 2.32 25.01
CA HIS A 112 1.39 2.14 23.68
C HIS A 112 0.63 2.95 22.60
N LEU A 113 -0.70 2.91 22.64
CA LEU A 113 -1.55 3.66 21.70
C LEU A 113 -1.39 5.18 21.87
N GLU A 114 -1.26 5.67 23.10
CA GLU A 114 -1.00 7.10 23.35
C GLU A 114 0.34 7.57 22.76
N ILE A 115 1.38 6.74 22.88
CA ILE A 115 2.70 7.04 22.29
C ILE A 115 2.61 6.99 20.76
N GLN A 116 1.93 6.00 20.19
CA GLN A 116 1.72 5.88 18.74
C GLN A 116 0.95 7.10 18.19
N ASP A 117 -0.06 7.58 18.89
CA ASP A 117 -0.83 8.77 18.48
C ASP A 117 0.03 10.04 18.55
N LYS A 118 0.86 10.21 19.60
CA LYS A 118 1.84 11.31 19.70
C LYS A 118 2.84 11.28 18.55
N ASN A 119 3.39 10.10 18.23
CA ASN A 119 4.31 9.92 17.11
C ASN A 119 3.66 10.29 15.77
N THR A 120 2.43 9.83 15.55
CA THR A 120 1.67 10.12 14.32
C THR A 120 1.43 11.61 14.15
N ILE A 121 1.04 12.31 15.23
CA ILE A 121 0.85 13.77 15.22
C ILE A 121 2.16 14.50 14.93
N SER A 122 3.27 14.06 15.55
CA SER A 122 4.60 14.64 15.34
C SER A 122 5.08 14.48 13.90
N GLN A 123 4.94 13.28 13.32
CA GLN A 123 5.31 13.01 11.93
C GLN A 123 4.47 13.83 10.94
N ASN A 124 3.15 13.91 11.15
CA ASN A 124 2.27 14.71 10.29
C ASN A 124 2.62 16.21 10.36
N SER A 125 2.90 16.72 11.55
CA SER A 125 3.31 18.12 11.74
C SER A 125 4.65 18.42 11.07
N SER A 126 5.62 17.50 11.20
CA SER A 126 6.93 17.61 10.53
C SER A 126 6.80 17.62 9.01
N LYS A 127 5.96 16.74 8.46
CA LYS A 127 5.67 16.70 7.02
C LYS A 127 5.01 17.99 6.53
N GLU A 128 3.98 18.48 7.24
CA GLU A 128 3.31 19.73 6.90
C GLU A 128 4.27 20.93 6.95
N ASN A 129 5.16 20.96 7.94
CA ASN A 129 6.20 21.99 8.05
C ASN A 129 7.19 21.93 6.88
N SER A 130 7.62 20.72 6.49
CA SER A 130 8.50 20.53 5.33
C SER A 130 7.86 21.06 4.05
N GLU A 131 6.58 20.74 3.81
CA GLU A 131 5.84 21.23 2.64
C GLU A 131 5.70 22.76 2.65
N LYS A 132 5.43 23.36 3.81
CA LYS A 132 5.37 24.83 3.96
C LYS A 132 6.73 25.50 3.71
N ILE A 133 7.83 24.90 4.18
CA ILE A 133 9.18 25.41 3.95
C ILE A 133 9.53 25.35 2.47
N GLU A 134 9.25 24.23 1.79
CA GLU A 134 9.50 24.10 0.35
C GLU A 134 8.71 25.14 -0.45
N ASN A 135 7.43 25.31 -0.15
CA ASN A 135 6.60 26.33 -0.79
C ASN A 135 7.10 27.76 -0.50
N PHE A 136 7.51 28.05 0.73
CA PHE A 136 8.12 29.34 1.07
C PHE A 136 9.39 29.62 0.25
N ILE A 137 10.28 28.63 0.13
CA ILE A 137 11.53 28.76 -0.64
C ILE A 137 11.21 28.95 -2.14
N GLU A 138 10.22 28.23 -2.67
CA GLU A 138 9.77 28.39 -4.05
C GLU A 138 9.23 29.80 -4.32
N LEU A 139 8.37 30.31 -3.44
CA LEU A 139 7.84 31.68 -3.53
C LEU A 139 8.95 32.73 -3.43
N LEU A 140 9.98 32.48 -2.61
CA LEU A 140 11.05 33.44 -2.35
C LEU A 140 12.05 33.56 -3.51
N PHE A 141 12.39 32.44 -4.18
CA PHE A 141 13.44 32.42 -5.20
C PHE A 141 12.95 32.27 -6.63
N ASN A 142 11.75 31.72 -6.85
CA ASN A 142 11.28 31.34 -8.18
C ASN A 142 9.99 32.07 -8.61
N LYS A 143 9.44 32.99 -7.80
CA LYS A 143 8.27 33.80 -8.16
C LYS A 143 8.55 35.31 -8.05
N PRO A 144 7.95 36.13 -8.94
CA PRO A 144 8.09 37.59 -8.90
C PRO A 144 7.41 38.19 -7.65
N PRO A 145 7.81 39.40 -7.21
CA PRO A 145 8.73 40.34 -7.87
C PRO A 145 10.21 40.10 -7.54
N GLU A 146 11.06 40.01 -8.57
CA GLU A 146 12.51 40.09 -8.38
C GLU A 146 12.95 41.56 -8.28
N PRO A 147 13.99 41.91 -7.49
CA PRO A 147 14.49 43.27 -7.43
C PRO A 147 15.04 43.70 -8.79
N GLU A 148 14.60 44.86 -9.31
CA GLU A 148 15.01 45.40 -10.63
C GLU A 148 16.53 45.59 -10.77
N ASN A 149 17.26 45.72 -9.65
CA ASN A 149 18.72 45.88 -9.59
C ASN A 149 19.43 44.69 -8.92
N SER A 150 18.92 43.46 -9.10
CA SER A 150 19.56 42.27 -8.54
C SER A 150 20.90 41.95 -9.22
N THR A 151 21.99 42.04 -8.46
CA THR A 151 23.34 41.59 -8.87
C THR A 151 23.62 40.14 -8.49
N MET A 152 22.65 39.40 -7.94
CA MET A 152 22.86 38.03 -7.47
C MET A 152 23.13 37.08 -8.64
N SER A 153 24.26 36.38 -8.56
CA SER A 153 24.57 35.26 -9.46
C SER A 153 23.66 34.07 -9.17
N PHE A 154 23.53 33.16 -10.14
CA PHE A 154 22.87 31.87 -9.94
C PHE A 154 23.48 31.09 -8.76
N LYS A 155 24.80 31.21 -8.54
CA LYS A 155 25.49 30.60 -7.39
C LYS A 155 25.02 31.18 -6.05
N ASP A 156 24.73 32.49 -5.99
CA ASP A 156 24.26 33.14 -4.77
C ASP A 156 22.83 32.72 -4.46
N LYS A 157 21.95 32.66 -5.48
CA LYS A 157 20.58 32.14 -5.33
C LYS A 157 20.60 30.69 -4.80
N LEU A 158 21.47 29.83 -5.33
CA LEU A 158 21.60 28.45 -4.86
C LEU A 158 22.12 28.36 -3.41
N PHE A 159 23.10 29.19 -3.05
CA PHE A 159 23.60 29.25 -1.67
C PHE A 159 22.51 29.67 -0.68
N TYR A 160 21.73 30.71 -0.99
CA TYR A 160 20.64 31.16 -0.14
C TYR A 160 19.46 30.19 -0.11
N TYR A 161 19.20 29.48 -1.21
CA TYR A 161 18.24 28.37 -1.25
C TYR A 161 18.61 27.27 -0.26
N ASP A 162 19.84 26.76 -0.32
CA ASP A 162 20.31 25.71 0.59
C ASP A 162 20.34 26.19 2.04
N LYS A 163 20.75 27.45 2.25
CA LYS A 163 20.74 28.06 3.59
C LYS A 163 19.32 28.19 4.15
N ALA A 164 18.34 28.60 3.34
CA ALA A 164 16.94 28.71 3.75
C ALA A 164 16.33 27.34 4.06
N LYS A 165 16.67 26.31 3.27
CA LYS A 165 16.24 24.92 3.53
C LYS A 165 16.79 24.39 4.86
N ASN A 166 18.08 24.63 5.12
CA ASN A 166 18.72 24.20 6.36
C ASN A 166 18.16 24.95 7.58
N LEU A 167 18.01 26.28 7.49
CA LEU A 167 17.41 27.09 8.56
C LEU A 167 15.95 26.75 8.81
N GLY A 168 15.17 26.50 7.75
CA GLY A 168 13.79 26.04 7.88
C GLY A 168 13.72 24.71 8.61
N SER A 169 14.59 23.76 8.24
CA SER A 169 14.67 22.47 8.91
C SER A 169 15.11 22.62 10.37
N GLU A 170 16.04 23.52 10.69
CA GLU A 170 16.53 23.75 12.06
C GLU A 170 15.51 24.46 12.96
N LEU A 171 14.78 25.45 12.44
CA LEU A 171 13.80 26.24 13.19
C LEU A 171 12.46 25.53 13.39
N PHE A 172 12.06 24.71 12.41
CA PHE A 172 10.78 24.00 12.42
C PHE A 172 10.93 22.48 12.58
N ALA A 173 12.17 21.99 12.81
CA ALA A 173 12.39 20.64 13.31
C ALA A 173 11.54 20.49 14.56
N SER A 174 10.53 19.65 14.44
CA SER A 174 9.69 19.28 15.56
C SER A 174 10.55 18.38 16.44
N ASN A 175 11.20 18.95 17.45
CA ASN A 175 11.73 18.19 18.59
C ASN A 175 10.57 17.68 19.45
N GLY A 176 9.54 17.11 18.83
CA GLY A 176 8.54 16.32 19.54
C GLY A 176 9.23 15.06 20.01
N ASP A 177 8.91 14.63 21.24
CA ASP A 177 9.37 13.38 21.85
C ASP A 177 8.96 12.17 21.00
N TYR A 178 9.64 11.96 19.87
CA TYR A 178 9.44 10.80 19.03
C TYR A 178 10.08 9.61 19.73
N GLN A 179 9.24 8.65 20.10
CA GLN A 179 9.69 7.43 20.76
C GLN A 179 9.66 6.27 19.78
N ASP A 180 10.79 5.58 19.60
CA ASP A 180 10.83 4.38 18.79
C ASP A 180 10.00 3.27 19.45
N LEU A 181 8.96 2.82 18.76
CA LEU A 181 8.12 1.69 19.15
C LEU A 181 8.63 0.42 18.47
N GLU A 182 8.66 -0.72 19.18
CA GLU A 182 9.06 -2.02 18.61
C GLU A 182 8.09 -2.47 17.50
N PHE A 183 6.81 -2.11 17.62
CA PHE A 183 5.76 -2.43 16.67
C PHE A 183 4.63 -1.39 16.75
N GLU A 184 3.82 -1.31 15.70
CA GLU A 184 2.64 -0.46 15.64
C GLU A 184 1.36 -1.29 15.55
N HIS A 185 0.31 -0.82 16.21
CA HIS A 185 -1.02 -1.41 16.12
C HIS A 185 -1.79 -0.80 14.94
N ASP A 186 -2.28 -1.64 14.03
CA ASP A 186 -3.17 -1.25 12.93
C ASP A 186 -4.63 -1.27 13.40
N LEU A 187 -4.98 -0.30 14.26
CA LEU A 187 -6.33 -0.13 14.81
C LEU A 187 -6.95 1.17 14.32
N ASN A 188 -8.21 1.11 13.90
CA ASN A 188 -9.01 2.28 13.58
C ASN A 188 -9.54 2.99 14.85
N ASN A 189 -10.05 4.20 14.70
CA ASN A 189 -10.55 4.99 15.84
C ASN A 189 -11.70 4.31 16.61
N SER A 190 -12.54 3.52 15.93
CA SER A 190 -13.62 2.77 16.59
C SER A 190 -13.06 1.63 17.43
N GLU A 191 -12.05 0.92 16.93
CA GLU A 191 -11.37 -0.16 17.66
C GLU A 191 -10.60 0.39 18.88
N LYS A 192 -9.92 1.54 18.73
CA LYS A 192 -9.29 2.23 19.86
C LYS A 192 -10.32 2.64 20.93
N SER A 193 -11.48 3.16 20.51
CA SER A 193 -12.57 3.51 21.44
C SER A 193 -13.03 2.31 22.26
N LEU A 194 -13.17 1.14 21.65
CA LEU A 194 -13.58 -0.08 22.36
C LEU A 194 -12.60 -0.48 23.48
N ILE A 195 -11.29 -0.25 23.26
CA ILE A 195 -10.26 -0.51 24.28
C ILE A 195 -10.42 0.45 25.45
N TYR A 196 -10.59 1.75 25.17
CA TYR A 196 -10.83 2.75 26.22
C TYR A 196 -12.15 2.50 26.97
N ASP A 197 -13.21 2.09 26.27
CA ASP A 197 -14.49 1.73 26.87
C ASP A 197 -14.36 0.51 27.79
N ALA A 198 -13.56 -0.49 27.41
CA ALA A 198 -13.27 -1.65 28.24
C ALA A 198 -12.49 -1.27 29.52
N ILE A 199 -11.50 -0.38 29.40
CA ILE A 199 -10.75 0.15 30.56
C ILE A 199 -11.68 0.95 31.48
N ASN A 200 -12.54 1.79 30.92
CA ASN A 200 -13.52 2.56 31.68
C ASN A 200 -14.52 1.65 32.41
N LEU A 201 -15.00 0.59 31.75
CA LEU A 201 -15.90 -0.40 32.35
C LEU A 201 -15.25 -1.06 33.57
N VAL A 202 -14.01 -1.53 33.42
CA VAL A 202 -13.26 -2.18 34.51
C VAL A 202 -12.94 -1.19 35.63
N SER A 203 -12.53 0.04 35.32
CA SER A 203 -12.22 1.07 36.33
C SER A 203 -13.45 1.56 37.10
N SER A 204 -14.63 1.55 36.46
CA SER A 204 -15.91 1.92 37.08
C SER A 204 -16.46 0.87 38.04
N GLN A 205 -16.07 -0.39 37.86
CA GLN A 205 -16.50 -1.54 38.67
C GLN A 205 -15.48 -1.80 39.76
N SER A 206 -15.78 -1.39 41.00
CA SER A 206 -14.81 -1.47 42.09
C SER A 206 -14.52 -2.92 42.49
N LYS A 207 -13.25 -3.18 42.84
CA LYS A 207 -12.81 -4.42 43.51
C LYS A 207 -13.69 -4.77 44.73
N ASP A 208 -14.17 -3.76 45.44
CA ASP A 208 -15.03 -3.91 46.62
C ASP A 208 -16.39 -4.55 46.29
N LEU A 209 -16.97 -4.27 45.12
CA LEU A 209 -18.23 -4.87 44.67
C LEU A 209 -18.08 -6.37 44.40
N PHE A 210 -16.95 -6.78 43.81
CA PHE A 210 -16.63 -8.20 43.58
C PHE A 210 -16.41 -8.95 44.89
N GLU A 211 -15.56 -8.44 45.78
CA GLU A 211 -15.27 -9.08 47.06
C GLU A 211 -16.53 -9.22 47.93
N THR A 212 -17.34 -8.16 48.01
CA THR A 212 -18.58 -8.16 48.82
C THR A 212 -19.60 -9.16 48.29
N THR A 213 -19.81 -9.21 46.96
CA THR A 213 -20.81 -10.12 46.35
C THR A 213 -20.42 -11.59 46.54
N ILE A 214 -19.13 -11.92 46.36
CA ILE A 214 -18.62 -13.29 46.54
C ILE A 214 -18.70 -13.72 48.01
N GLU A 215 -18.33 -12.84 48.94
CA GLU A 215 -18.45 -13.14 50.37
C GLU A 215 -19.89 -13.36 50.81
N GLU A 216 -20.81 -12.49 50.39
CA GLU A 216 -22.23 -12.62 50.73
C GLU A 216 -22.86 -13.88 50.15
N PHE A 217 -22.48 -14.25 48.92
CA PHE A 217 -22.94 -15.48 48.28
C PHE A 217 -22.51 -16.73 49.06
N ASN A 218 -21.22 -16.80 49.42
CA ASN A 218 -20.67 -17.92 50.20
C ASN A 218 -21.30 -18.02 51.60
N LYS A 219 -21.45 -16.89 52.31
CA LYS A 219 -22.13 -16.83 53.62
C LYS A 219 -23.56 -17.34 53.54
N THR A 220 -24.30 -16.95 52.50
CA THR A 220 -25.71 -17.35 52.27
C THR A 220 -25.80 -18.86 52.00
N ARG A 221 -24.90 -19.40 51.17
CA ARG A 221 -24.87 -20.82 50.80
C ARG A 221 -24.50 -21.73 51.97
N ILE A 222 -23.54 -21.32 52.81
CA ILE A 222 -23.17 -22.06 54.03
C ILE A 222 -24.38 -22.15 54.98
N LYS A 223 -25.05 -21.02 55.24
CA LYS A 223 -26.27 -20.99 56.07
C LYS A 223 -27.39 -21.87 55.51
N LEU A 224 -27.60 -21.86 54.19
CA LEU A 224 -28.56 -22.73 53.53
C LEU A 224 -28.21 -24.22 53.72
N SER A 225 -26.94 -24.59 53.60
CA SER A 225 -26.51 -25.97 53.83
C SER A 225 -26.71 -26.40 55.29
N GLU A 226 -26.48 -25.52 56.26
CA GLU A 226 -26.68 -25.81 57.67
C GLU A 226 -28.17 -25.99 57.99
N LEU A 227 -29.03 -25.09 57.50
CA LEU A 227 -30.49 -25.17 57.67
C LEU A 227 -31.12 -26.40 56.98
N ASN A 228 -30.61 -26.80 55.81
CA ASN A 228 -31.08 -28.03 55.15
C ASN A 228 -30.64 -29.30 55.91
N LYS A 229 -29.44 -29.30 56.53
CA LYS A 229 -28.99 -30.41 57.37
C LYS A 229 -29.78 -30.53 58.66
N THR A 230 -30.16 -29.41 59.29
CA THR A 230 -31.04 -29.44 60.47
C THR A 230 -32.44 -29.90 60.11
N LEU A 231 -33.01 -29.45 58.98
CA LEU A 231 -34.29 -29.94 58.49
C LEU A 231 -34.29 -31.44 58.23
N SER A 232 -33.25 -31.97 57.57
CA SER A 232 -33.13 -33.41 57.28
C SER A 232 -33.00 -34.28 58.54
N LYS A 233 -32.35 -33.77 59.59
CA LYS A 233 -32.28 -34.46 60.89
C LYS A 233 -33.64 -34.49 61.60
N VAL A 234 -34.38 -33.37 61.55
CA VAL A 234 -35.74 -33.28 62.13
C VAL A 234 -36.70 -34.22 61.40
N ASP A 235 -36.57 -34.35 60.07
CA ASP A 235 -37.38 -35.28 59.28
C ASP A 235 -37.01 -36.76 59.53
N ALA A 236 -35.75 -37.05 59.86
CA ALA A 236 -35.28 -38.41 60.17
C ALA A 236 -35.72 -38.92 61.56
N ASP A 237 -35.97 -38.02 62.52
CA ASP A 237 -36.49 -38.36 63.86
C ASP A 237 -38.00 -38.69 63.86
N MET A 238 -38.69 -38.56 62.72
CA MET A 238 -40.09 -38.94 62.56
C MET A 238 -40.21 -40.42 62.10
N GLU A 239 -40.36 -41.34 63.05
CA GLU A 239 -40.54 -42.80 62.80
C GLU A 239 -41.89 -43.12 62.12
N ASP A 240 -42.01 -42.86 60.82
CA ASP A 240 -43.13 -43.34 60.00
C ASP A 240 -42.60 -43.99 58.71
N GLU A 241 -42.87 -45.28 58.51
CA GLU A 241 -42.36 -46.12 57.40
C GLU A 241 -42.73 -45.53 56.02
N LEU A 242 -43.85 -44.78 55.95
CA LEU A 242 -44.29 -44.05 54.76
C LEU A 242 -43.48 -42.78 54.48
N ILE A 243 -43.00 -42.08 55.52
CA ILE A 243 -42.16 -40.88 55.36
C ILE A 243 -40.77 -41.27 54.84
N LEU A 244 -40.23 -42.41 55.30
CA LEU A 244 -38.99 -42.98 54.79
C LEU A 244 -39.06 -43.36 53.30
N ASP A 245 -40.16 -43.96 52.84
CA ASP A 245 -40.36 -44.28 51.41
C ASP A 245 -40.45 -43.02 50.54
N TYR A 246 -41.22 -42.00 50.96
CA TYR A 246 -41.29 -40.73 50.24
C TYR A 246 -39.96 -39.96 50.25
N SER A 247 -39.21 -40.01 51.35
CA SER A 247 -37.88 -39.42 51.45
C SER A 247 -36.89 -40.09 50.48
N SER A 248 -36.89 -41.43 50.41
CA SER A 248 -36.04 -42.18 49.46
C SER A 248 -36.39 -41.89 48.00
N LYS A 249 -37.69 -41.81 47.66
CA LYS A 249 -38.14 -41.42 46.31
C LYS A 249 -37.76 -40.00 45.95
N LYS A 250 -37.78 -39.07 46.92
CA LYS A 250 -37.30 -37.70 46.76
C LYS A 250 -35.79 -37.65 46.53
N GLU A 251 -34.98 -38.35 47.32
CA GLU A 251 -33.53 -38.45 47.11
C GLU A 251 -33.19 -39.00 45.73
N THR A 252 -33.93 -40.01 45.26
CA THR A 252 -33.74 -40.57 43.91
C THR A 252 -34.07 -39.54 42.83
N ALA A 253 -35.14 -38.76 43.01
CA ALA A 253 -35.50 -37.69 42.08
C ALA A 253 -34.45 -36.55 42.08
N ASP A 254 -33.93 -36.17 43.25
CA ASP A 254 -32.86 -35.18 43.39
C ASP A 254 -31.53 -35.65 42.75
N TYR A 255 -31.21 -36.94 42.89
CA TYR A 255 -30.06 -37.55 42.21
C TYR A 255 -30.22 -37.47 40.68
N ASN A 256 -31.39 -37.82 40.14
CA ASN A 256 -31.66 -37.74 38.71
C ASN A 256 -31.62 -36.31 38.17
N ILE A 257 -32.09 -35.32 38.95
CA ILE A 257 -31.93 -33.90 38.61
C ILE A 257 -30.45 -33.52 38.54
N THR A 258 -29.64 -34.01 39.48
CA THR A 258 -28.19 -33.75 39.51
C THR A 258 -27.48 -34.34 38.30
N GLU A 259 -27.78 -35.60 37.94
CA GLU A 259 -27.22 -36.24 36.74
C GLU A 259 -27.67 -35.55 35.45
N ASN A 260 -28.94 -35.14 35.35
CA ASN A 260 -29.42 -34.40 34.18
C ASN A 260 -28.76 -33.02 34.04
N ASN A 261 -28.57 -32.30 35.16
CA ASN A 261 -27.82 -31.03 35.17
C ASN A 261 -26.35 -31.24 34.78
N ARG A 262 -25.72 -32.33 35.24
CA ARG A 262 -24.35 -32.69 34.85
C ARG A 262 -24.25 -32.90 33.34
N LYS A 263 -25.21 -33.62 32.76
CA LYS A 263 -25.26 -33.86 31.30
C LYS A 263 -25.46 -32.56 30.51
N ILE A 264 -26.35 -31.67 30.97
CA ILE A 264 -26.55 -30.35 30.36
C ILE A 264 -25.25 -29.54 30.39
N GLY A 265 -24.50 -29.61 31.51
CA GLY A 265 -23.16 -29.00 31.61
C GLY A 265 -22.16 -29.54 30.60
N GLU A 266 -22.09 -30.86 30.42
CA GLU A 266 -21.25 -31.52 29.41
C GLU A 266 -21.61 -31.07 27.98
N ASN A 267 -22.91 -31.06 27.66
CA ASN A 267 -23.42 -30.65 26.36
C ASN A 267 -23.12 -29.17 26.09
N ASN A 268 -23.35 -28.28 27.06
CA ASN A 268 -23.03 -26.85 26.94
C ASN A 268 -21.55 -26.60 26.72
N GLN A 269 -20.67 -27.39 27.36
CA GLN A 269 -19.23 -27.29 27.12
C GLN A 269 -18.88 -27.64 25.66
N GLN A 270 -19.52 -28.65 25.08
CA GLN A 270 -19.30 -28.98 23.67
C GLN A 270 -19.90 -27.96 22.72
N ILE A 271 -21.08 -27.43 23.02
CA ILE A 271 -21.67 -26.32 22.25
C ILE A 271 -20.70 -25.12 22.21
N ASN A 272 -20.13 -24.74 23.36
CA ASN A 272 -19.18 -23.63 23.41
C ASN A 272 -17.90 -23.89 22.61
N LYS A 273 -17.40 -25.13 22.64
CA LYS A 273 -16.24 -25.54 21.84
C LYS A 273 -16.54 -25.46 20.33
N LEU A 274 -17.68 -26.00 19.90
CA LEU A 274 -18.13 -25.95 18.50
C LEU A 274 -18.37 -24.51 18.03
N LYS A 275 -18.99 -23.67 18.86
CA LYS A 275 -19.16 -22.23 18.57
C LYS A 275 -17.80 -21.53 18.39
N GLY A 276 -16.81 -21.83 19.24
CA GLY A 276 -15.44 -21.31 19.09
C GLY A 276 -14.77 -21.78 17.79
N ASP A 277 -14.93 -23.06 17.44
CA ASP A 277 -14.41 -23.62 16.20
C ASP A 277 -15.08 -22.98 14.96
N ILE A 278 -16.38 -22.71 14.99
CA ILE A 278 -17.12 -21.99 13.93
C ILE A 278 -16.56 -20.57 13.74
N VAL A 279 -16.32 -19.83 14.82
CA VAL A 279 -15.72 -18.48 14.72
C VAL A 279 -14.35 -18.54 14.05
N ARG A 280 -13.50 -19.49 14.46
CA ARG A 280 -12.17 -19.69 13.85
C ARG A 280 -12.28 -20.06 12.36
N LEU A 281 -13.18 -20.97 12.00
CA LEU A 281 -13.39 -21.40 10.62
C LEU A 281 -13.90 -20.24 9.74
N ASN A 282 -14.83 -19.43 10.25
CA ASN A 282 -15.35 -18.25 9.56
C ASN A 282 -14.27 -17.18 9.30
N GLN A 283 -13.38 -16.93 10.28
CA GLN A 283 -12.25 -16.03 10.08
C GLN A 283 -11.31 -16.53 8.96
N GLN A 284 -10.98 -17.83 8.97
CA GLN A 284 -10.16 -18.44 7.92
C GLN A 284 -10.82 -18.36 6.53
N LEU A 285 -12.14 -18.55 6.48
CA LEU A 285 -12.93 -18.47 5.25
C LEU A 285 -12.94 -17.04 4.69
N SER A 286 -13.09 -16.03 5.53
CA SER A 286 -12.99 -14.61 5.16
C SER A 286 -11.63 -14.27 4.53
N VAL A 287 -10.54 -14.74 5.12
CA VAL A 287 -9.18 -14.55 4.57
C VAL A 287 -9.02 -15.23 3.21
N LEU A 288 -9.50 -16.47 3.07
CA LEU A 288 -9.44 -17.22 1.80
C LEU A 288 -10.24 -16.52 0.70
N VAL A 289 -11.45 -16.04 1.01
CA VAL A 289 -12.30 -15.32 0.04
C VAL A 289 -11.64 -14.02 -0.41
N LYS A 290 -11.09 -13.21 0.50
CA LYS A 290 -10.34 -11.99 0.14
C LYS A 290 -9.17 -12.30 -0.80
N LYS A 291 -8.46 -13.41 -0.57
CA LYS A 291 -7.32 -13.84 -1.39
C LYS A 291 -7.74 -14.23 -2.82
N VAL A 292 -8.94 -14.79 -2.99
CA VAL A 292 -9.50 -15.09 -4.32
C VAL A 292 -9.84 -13.81 -5.08
N ASP A 293 -10.49 -12.86 -4.42
CA ASP A 293 -10.90 -11.58 -5.04
C ASP A 293 -9.69 -10.77 -5.53
N VAL A 294 -8.63 -10.69 -4.71
CA VAL A 294 -7.37 -10.00 -5.07
C VAL A 294 -6.70 -10.68 -6.27
N ASN A 295 -6.67 -12.02 -6.30
CA ASN A 295 -6.08 -12.76 -7.43
C ASN A 295 -6.86 -12.55 -8.74
N ALA A 296 -8.19 -12.51 -8.67
CA ALA A 296 -9.02 -12.24 -9.86
C ALA A 296 -8.77 -10.84 -10.43
N GLN A 297 -8.71 -9.82 -9.56
CA GLN A 297 -8.40 -8.44 -9.97
C GLN A 297 -6.99 -8.32 -10.56
N ASN A 298 -6.00 -8.95 -9.95
CA ASN A 298 -4.62 -8.93 -10.46
C ASN A 298 -4.50 -9.60 -11.83
N LYS A 299 -5.25 -10.68 -12.08
CA LYS A 299 -5.26 -11.36 -13.38
C LYS A 299 -5.82 -10.49 -14.50
N ILE A 300 -6.85 -9.69 -14.21
CA ILE A 300 -7.40 -8.70 -15.15
C ILE A 300 -6.38 -7.60 -15.43
N LYS A 301 -5.76 -7.04 -14.37
CA LYS A 301 -4.73 -6.01 -14.51
C LYS A 301 -3.55 -6.48 -15.37
N ILE A 302 -3.04 -7.69 -15.14
CA ILE A 302 -1.95 -8.28 -15.94
C ILE A 302 -2.37 -8.41 -17.41
N LYS A 303 -3.59 -8.87 -17.69
CA LYS A 303 -4.09 -9.02 -19.06
C LYS A 303 -4.18 -7.68 -19.79
N GLU A 304 -4.66 -6.63 -19.14
CA GLU A 304 -4.72 -5.30 -19.73
C GLU A 304 -3.30 -4.71 -19.91
N SER A 305 -2.41 -4.86 -18.93
CA SER A 305 -1.00 -4.45 -19.06
C SER A 305 -0.31 -5.14 -20.24
N GLN A 306 -0.59 -6.42 -20.49
CA GLN A 306 -0.01 -7.13 -21.63
C GLN A 306 -0.47 -6.53 -22.97
N LYS A 307 -1.76 -6.18 -23.09
CA LYS A 307 -2.26 -5.49 -24.29
C LYS A 307 -1.55 -4.15 -24.52
N TYR A 308 -1.32 -3.38 -23.44
CA TYR A 308 -0.56 -2.13 -23.54
C TYR A 308 0.87 -2.36 -24.02
N ILE A 309 1.56 -3.37 -23.50
CA ILE A 309 2.91 -3.75 -23.94
C ILE A 309 2.90 -4.12 -25.43
N ASP A 310 1.93 -4.91 -25.87
CA ASP A 310 1.82 -5.32 -27.28
C ASP A 310 1.61 -4.12 -28.20
N VAL A 311 0.75 -3.17 -27.82
CA VAL A 311 0.53 -1.91 -28.57
C VAL A 311 1.79 -1.05 -28.59
N LEU A 312 2.50 -0.93 -27.47
CA LEU A 312 3.76 -0.18 -27.40
C LEU A 312 4.84 -0.81 -28.29
N ASN A 313 4.94 -2.13 -28.32
CA ASN A 313 5.88 -2.84 -29.20
C ASN A 313 5.56 -2.59 -30.68
N LEU A 314 4.28 -2.67 -31.07
CA LEU A 314 3.84 -2.34 -32.43
C LEU A 314 4.17 -0.89 -32.79
N PHE A 315 3.90 0.05 -31.89
CA PHE A 315 4.23 1.47 -32.07
C PHE A 315 5.74 1.67 -32.24
N LEU A 316 6.56 1.02 -31.42
CA LEU A 316 8.02 1.10 -31.52
C LEU A 316 8.55 0.55 -32.85
N GLU A 317 7.99 -0.56 -33.34
CA GLU A 317 8.36 -1.08 -34.67
C GLU A 317 7.95 -0.12 -35.79
N GLU A 318 6.74 0.43 -35.73
CA GLU A 318 6.27 1.41 -36.72
C GLU A 318 7.15 2.67 -36.73
N GLN A 319 7.51 3.19 -35.55
CA GLN A 319 8.38 4.36 -35.43
C GLN A 319 9.79 4.08 -35.96
N LYS A 320 10.37 2.91 -35.69
CA LYS A 320 11.68 2.51 -36.23
C LYS A 320 11.66 2.45 -37.75
N ASN A 321 10.61 1.89 -38.34
CA ASN A 321 10.45 1.82 -39.79
C ASN A 321 10.28 3.23 -40.40
N LYS A 322 9.49 4.11 -39.78
CA LYS A 322 9.36 5.50 -40.24
C LYS A 322 10.68 6.26 -40.21
N HIS A 323 11.43 6.16 -39.11
CA HIS A 323 12.75 6.82 -38.99
C HIS A 323 13.75 6.26 -40.00
N LYS A 324 13.71 4.94 -40.24
CA LYS A 324 14.53 4.29 -41.27
C LYS A 324 14.24 4.93 -42.65
N ASP A 325 12.99 4.97 -43.07
CA ASP A 325 12.60 5.48 -44.39
C ASP A 325 12.89 6.98 -44.53
N SER A 326 12.71 7.74 -43.45
CA SER A 326 13.00 9.18 -43.43
C SER A 326 14.51 9.46 -43.51
N LEU A 327 15.32 8.67 -42.80
CA LEU A 327 16.78 8.74 -42.83
C LEU A 327 17.33 8.39 -44.22
N GLU A 328 16.82 7.33 -44.86
CA GLU A 328 17.17 6.96 -46.25
C GLU A 328 16.96 8.13 -47.21
N LYS A 329 15.75 8.71 -47.20
CA LYS A 329 15.37 9.83 -48.08
C LYS A 329 16.22 11.07 -47.82
N THR A 330 16.39 11.43 -46.56
CA THR A 330 17.10 12.67 -46.19
C THR A 330 18.58 12.58 -46.52
N ILE A 331 19.25 11.47 -46.19
CA ILE A 331 20.66 11.27 -46.53
C ILE A 331 20.83 11.30 -48.05
N LEU A 332 19.98 10.59 -48.81
CA LEU A 332 20.06 10.56 -50.27
C LEU A 332 19.87 11.97 -50.88
N SER A 333 18.87 12.73 -50.42
CA SER A 333 18.63 14.08 -50.94
C SER A 333 19.79 15.03 -50.65
N GLU A 334 20.36 14.98 -49.45
CA GLU A 334 21.46 15.86 -49.05
C GLU A 334 22.76 15.49 -49.77
N LEU A 335 23.04 14.20 -49.94
CA LEU A 335 24.18 13.72 -50.73
C LEU A 335 24.07 14.21 -52.17
N LYS A 336 22.88 14.10 -52.79
CA LYS A 336 22.62 14.63 -54.13
C LYS A 336 22.82 16.14 -54.20
N ILE A 337 22.47 16.91 -53.17
CA ILE A 337 22.67 18.37 -53.17
C ILE A 337 24.14 18.76 -53.01
N LEU A 338 24.86 18.10 -52.09
CA LEU A 338 26.21 18.50 -51.70
C LEU A 338 27.32 17.90 -52.57
N MET A 339 27.09 16.73 -53.19
CA MET A 339 28.04 16.07 -54.09
C MET A 339 27.83 16.41 -55.57
N HIS A 340 26.74 17.11 -55.94
CA HIS A 340 26.41 17.40 -57.34
C HIS A 340 27.28 18.51 -57.94
N LYS A 341 28.44 18.11 -58.44
CA LYS A 341 29.16 18.85 -59.46
C LYS A 341 29.49 17.93 -60.63
N LEU A 342 28.68 17.94 -61.68
CA LEU A 342 29.08 17.41 -63.01
C LEU A 342 28.15 17.90 -64.13
N GLY A 343 28.24 19.19 -64.41
CA GLY A 343 27.92 19.76 -65.73
C GLY A 343 29.17 19.92 -66.62
N SER A 344 30.25 19.18 -66.36
CA SER A 344 31.49 19.26 -67.15
C SER A 344 32.22 17.92 -67.13
N GLU A 345 31.95 17.13 -68.17
CA GLU A 345 32.87 16.23 -68.90
C GLU A 345 34.26 16.16 -68.22
N GLU A 346 34.70 15.08 -67.56
CA GLU A 346 35.10 13.81 -68.16
C GLU A 346 35.29 12.68 -67.11
N ASN A 347 34.81 12.80 -65.87
CA ASN A 347 34.96 11.75 -64.82
C ASN A 347 33.69 11.44 -64.01
N SER A 348 32.51 11.65 -64.61
CA SER A 348 31.18 11.34 -64.04
C SER A 348 30.80 9.86 -64.11
N SER A 349 31.63 8.96 -63.56
CA SER A 349 31.17 7.61 -63.29
C SER A 349 30.56 7.52 -61.89
N LYS A 350 29.22 7.56 -61.83
CA LYS A 350 28.39 6.73 -60.92
C LYS A 350 28.67 6.83 -59.40
N PHE A 351 28.54 8.01 -58.79
CA PHE A 351 29.04 8.14 -57.42
C PHE A 351 28.11 7.61 -56.31
N ILE A 352 26.82 7.94 -56.23
CA ILE A 352 25.83 7.33 -55.28
C ILE A 352 24.43 7.47 -55.89
N GLU A 353 23.74 6.37 -56.17
CA GLU A 353 22.37 6.36 -56.72
C GLU A 353 21.32 6.23 -55.62
N ASP A 354 21.59 5.40 -54.61
CA ASP A 354 20.64 5.07 -53.55
C ASP A 354 21.32 4.90 -52.17
N VAL A 355 20.52 5.03 -51.11
CA VAL A 355 20.94 4.87 -49.71
C VAL A 355 19.99 3.92 -49.02
N LYS A 356 20.54 2.82 -48.51
CA LYS A 356 19.79 1.80 -47.77
C LYS A 356 20.14 1.83 -46.29
N VAL A 357 19.13 1.93 -45.44
CA VAL A 357 19.24 1.87 -43.99
C VAL A 357 18.66 0.54 -43.51
N THR A 358 19.46 -0.23 -42.79
CA THR A 358 19.04 -1.51 -42.21
C THR A 358 19.04 -1.40 -40.70
N ILE A 359 17.92 -1.75 -40.07
CA ILE A 359 17.81 -1.82 -38.61
C ILE A 359 18.59 -3.05 -38.14
N LEU A 360 19.58 -2.85 -37.27
CA LEU A 360 20.36 -3.94 -36.71
C LEU A 360 19.60 -4.58 -35.53
N ALA A 361 19.91 -5.85 -35.25
CA ALA A 361 19.31 -6.56 -34.14
C ALA A 361 19.64 -5.87 -32.79
N SER A 362 18.73 -6.02 -31.82
CA SER A 362 19.01 -5.83 -30.38
C SER A 362 19.71 -4.52 -30.01
N GLY A 363 19.17 -3.38 -30.44
CA GLY A 363 19.65 -2.07 -29.97
C GLY A 363 21.04 -1.66 -30.50
N GLN A 364 21.59 -2.39 -31.49
CA GLN A 364 22.87 -2.08 -32.12
C GLN A 364 22.80 -0.89 -33.11
N GLY A 365 21.64 -0.24 -33.22
CA GLY A 365 21.42 0.93 -34.06
C GLY A 365 21.03 0.58 -35.50
N MET A 366 21.37 1.46 -36.43
CA MET A 366 21.07 1.33 -37.85
C MET A 366 22.36 1.29 -38.68
N LYS A 367 22.42 0.42 -39.69
CA LYS A 367 23.50 0.37 -40.68
C LYS A 367 23.09 1.14 -41.93
N ILE A 368 23.91 2.10 -42.33
CA ILE A 368 23.75 2.84 -43.58
C ILE A 368 24.66 2.21 -44.65
N THR A 369 24.09 1.90 -45.81
CA THR A 369 24.78 1.37 -46.99
C THR A 369 24.52 2.31 -48.17
N LEU A 370 25.59 2.71 -48.85
CA LEU A 370 25.55 3.56 -50.05
C LEU A 370 25.61 2.65 -51.27
N LEU A 371 24.77 2.90 -52.28
CA LEU A 371 24.67 2.09 -53.50
C LEU A 371 25.03 2.93 -54.74
N ASP A 372 25.74 2.33 -55.69
CA ASP A 372 25.99 2.93 -57.01
C ASP A 372 24.84 2.65 -58.00
N GLN A 373 24.96 3.12 -59.25
CA GLN A 373 23.94 2.95 -60.29
C GLN A 373 23.72 1.49 -60.72
N ASP A 374 24.64 0.60 -60.37
CA ASP A 374 24.58 -0.83 -60.68
C ASP A 374 24.20 -1.65 -59.41
N ASP A 375 23.63 -1.00 -58.38
CA ASP A 375 23.23 -1.56 -57.08
C ASP A 375 24.38 -2.15 -56.24
N ASN A 376 25.64 -1.79 -56.51
CA ASN A 376 26.77 -2.26 -55.72
C ASN A 376 27.00 -1.42 -54.47
N GLU A 377 27.33 -2.07 -53.34
CA GLU A 377 27.69 -1.38 -52.10
C GLU A 377 29.03 -0.63 -52.26
N ILE A 378 28.97 0.69 -52.09
CA ILE A 378 30.14 1.56 -52.08
C ILE A 378 30.80 1.46 -50.70
N ARG A 379 32.06 1.04 -50.69
CA ARG A 379 32.86 0.95 -49.48
C ARG A 379 33.16 2.36 -48.97
N LYS A 380 32.79 2.66 -47.73
CA LYS A 380 33.00 4.00 -47.13
C LYS A 380 34.49 4.38 -47.09
N GLU A 381 35.36 3.38 -47.08
CA GLU A 381 36.81 3.53 -47.09
C GLU A 381 37.32 4.11 -48.42
N SER A 382 36.65 3.82 -49.54
CA SER A 382 37.02 4.32 -50.88
C SER A 382 36.66 5.77 -51.11
N LEU A 383 35.86 6.38 -50.24
CA LEU A 383 35.58 7.82 -50.28
C LEU A 383 36.85 8.62 -49.93
N SER A 384 37.09 9.69 -50.70
CA SER A 384 38.13 10.68 -50.41
C SER A 384 37.87 11.38 -49.08
N SER A 385 38.89 12.06 -48.54
CA SER A 385 38.75 12.81 -47.29
C SER A 385 37.67 13.90 -47.34
N GLY A 386 37.46 14.52 -48.51
CA GLY A 386 36.40 15.51 -48.73
C GLY A 386 35.01 14.88 -48.80
N GLU A 387 34.87 13.78 -49.55
CA GLU A 387 33.60 13.04 -49.65
C GLU A 387 33.16 12.43 -48.32
N LYS A 388 34.11 11.94 -47.51
CA LYS A 388 33.84 11.49 -46.14
C LYS A 388 33.25 12.62 -45.29
N GLN A 389 33.78 13.84 -45.41
CA GLN A 389 33.26 15.00 -44.69
C GLN A 389 31.85 15.40 -45.16
N ILE A 390 31.58 15.32 -46.47
CA ILE A 390 30.24 15.58 -47.03
C ILE A 390 29.25 14.52 -46.53
N TYR A 391 29.64 13.24 -46.56
CA TYR A 391 28.82 12.14 -46.03
C TYR A 391 28.48 12.34 -44.54
N ILE A 392 29.46 12.68 -43.70
CA ILE A 392 29.24 12.96 -42.28
C ILE A 392 28.29 14.14 -42.11
N SER A 393 28.42 15.19 -42.93
CA SER A 393 27.54 16.36 -42.88
C SER A 393 26.10 15.99 -43.23
N CYS A 394 25.88 15.20 -44.28
CA CYS A 394 24.55 14.70 -44.64
C CYS A 394 23.94 13.86 -43.52
N LEU A 395 24.75 13.01 -42.87
CA LEU A 395 24.31 12.19 -41.75
C LEU A 395 23.89 13.05 -40.54
N ILE A 396 24.70 14.06 -40.19
CA ILE A 396 24.38 14.97 -39.07
C ILE A 396 23.05 15.67 -39.35
N LYS A 397 22.88 16.24 -40.54
CA LYS A 397 21.64 16.92 -40.91
C LYS A 397 20.43 15.98 -40.91
N ALA A 398 20.60 14.75 -41.39
CA ALA A 398 19.54 13.76 -41.37
C ALA A 398 19.14 13.39 -39.93
N ILE A 399 20.10 13.22 -39.02
CA ILE A 399 19.82 12.98 -37.59
C ILE A 399 19.11 14.18 -36.94
N LEU A 400 19.53 15.40 -37.27
CA LEU A 400 18.92 16.62 -36.72
C LEU A 400 17.48 16.81 -37.20
N ASN A 401 17.17 16.44 -38.45
CA ASN A 401 15.81 16.49 -38.97
C ASN A 401 14.87 15.47 -38.30
N GLU A 402 15.40 14.33 -37.83
CA GLU A 402 14.63 13.35 -37.05
C GLU A 402 14.47 13.77 -35.57
N SER A 403 15.18 14.80 -35.12
CA SER A 403 15.04 15.31 -33.75
C SER A 403 13.74 16.11 -33.59
N ILE A 404 13.01 15.85 -32.51
CA ILE A 404 11.80 16.61 -32.15
C ILE A 404 12.15 18.05 -31.75
N GLN A 405 13.38 18.28 -31.27
CA GLN A 405 13.83 19.58 -30.79
C GLN A 405 14.91 20.17 -31.70
N SER A 406 14.75 21.44 -32.04
CA SER A 406 15.78 22.25 -32.68
C SER A 406 16.89 22.56 -31.67
N LEU A 407 18.11 22.11 -31.95
CA LEU A 407 19.27 22.26 -31.09
C LEU A 407 20.30 23.19 -31.73
N PRO A 408 20.93 24.10 -30.97
CA PRO A 408 22.00 24.94 -31.50
C PRO A 408 23.23 24.09 -31.85
N ILE A 409 23.79 24.31 -33.04
CA ILE A 409 24.92 23.54 -33.56
C ILE A 409 26.18 24.38 -33.54
N PHE A 410 27.24 23.85 -32.94
CA PHE A 410 28.58 24.45 -32.92
C PHE A 410 29.50 23.66 -33.84
N ILE A 411 30.16 24.33 -34.78
CA ILE A 411 31.06 23.70 -35.75
C ILE A 411 32.41 24.40 -35.67
N ASP A 412 33.45 23.62 -35.39
CA ASP A 412 34.83 24.10 -35.34
C ASP A 412 35.60 23.67 -36.60
N THR A 413 36.36 24.60 -37.19
CA THR A 413 37.10 24.42 -38.45
C THR A 413 36.25 23.80 -39.58
N PRO A 414 35.17 24.48 -39.99
CA PRO A 414 34.11 23.90 -40.80
C PRO A 414 34.56 23.32 -42.15
N LEU A 415 35.68 23.78 -42.72
CA LEU A 415 35.98 23.65 -44.14
C LEU A 415 37.37 23.08 -44.48
N GLY A 416 38.19 22.76 -43.47
CA GLY A 416 39.63 22.49 -43.64
C GLY A 416 40.03 21.39 -44.64
N ARG A 417 39.19 20.37 -44.90
CA ARG A 417 39.52 19.21 -45.76
C ARG A 417 38.75 19.17 -47.09
N LEU A 418 38.03 20.23 -47.42
CA LEU A 418 37.21 20.36 -48.63
C LEU A 418 37.93 21.21 -49.68
N ASP A 419 37.71 20.92 -50.96
CA ASP A 419 38.13 21.78 -52.06
C ASP A 419 37.30 23.08 -52.13
N GLU A 420 37.75 24.05 -52.92
CA GLU A 420 37.13 25.38 -53.02
C GLU A 420 35.63 25.34 -53.34
N GLU A 421 35.16 24.36 -54.12
CA GLU A 421 33.77 24.32 -54.54
C GLU A 421 32.87 23.65 -53.51
N HIS A 422 33.32 22.55 -52.91
CA HIS A 422 32.59 21.95 -51.79
C HIS A 422 32.47 22.92 -50.63
N ARG A 423 33.50 23.76 -50.40
CA ARG A 423 33.44 24.86 -49.43
C ARG A 423 32.33 25.86 -49.77
N ASP A 424 32.18 26.24 -51.03
CA ASP A 424 31.12 27.18 -51.46
C ASP A 424 29.72 26.57 -51.29
N ASN A 425 29.53 25.31 -51.66
CA ASN A 425 28.25 24.61 -51.51
C ASN A 425 27.85 24.45 -50.03
N ILE A 426 28.79 24.03 -49.18
CA ILE A 426 28.53 23.86 -47.75
C ILE A 426 28.23 25.22 -47.08
N THR A 427 28.98 26.26 -47.43
CA THR A 427 28.77 27.59 -46.86
C THR A 427 27.39 28.15 -47.25
N LYS A 428 27.00 28.03 -48.53
CA LYS A 428 25.76 28.64 -49.05
C LYS A 428 24.50 27.84 -48.75
N LYS A 429 24.57 26.50 -48.81
CA LYS A 429 23.39 25.63 -48.79
C LYS A 429 23.26 24.83 -47.51
N TYR A 430 24.37 24.38 -46.92
CA TYR A 430 24.35 23.47 -45.78
C TYR A 430 24.18 24.22 -44.46
N TYR A 431 25.11 25.11 -44.09
CA TYR A 431 25.05 25.78 -42.78
C TYR A 431 23.75 26.55 -42.52
N PRO A 432 23.20 27.31 -43.49
CA PRO A 432 21.94 28.01 -43.26
C PRO A 432 20.72 27.11 -43.04
N ALA A 433 20.77 25.87 -43.54
CA ALA A 433 19.66 24.92 -43.50
C ALA A 433 19.91 23.78 -42.48
N LEU A 434 20.95 23.88 -41.65
CA LEU A 434 21.35 22.81 -40.75
C LEU A 434 20.56 22.79 -39.43
N SER A 435 20.31 23.98 -38.87
CA SER A 435 19.54 24.18 -37.63
C SER A 435 19.08 25.64 -37.56
N GLU A 436 18.14 25.96 -36.67
CA GLU A 436 17.70 27.34 -36.41
C GLU A 436 18.86 28.22 -35.90
N GLN A 437 19.80 27.64 -35.15
CA GLN A 437 20.99 28.33 -34.68
C GLN A 437 22.25 27.53 -35.00
N VAL A 438 23.15 28.14 -35.76
CA VAL A 438 24.47 27.59 -36.09
C VAL A 438 25.55 28.59 -35.70
N VAL A 439 26.53 28.13 -34.93
CA VAL A 439 27.71 28.88 -34.51
C VAL A 439 28.94 28.26 -35.17
N LEU A 440 29.59 29.03 -36.04
CA LEU A 440 30.78 28.60 -36.76
C LEU A 440 32.03 29.21 -36.11
N PHE A 441 33.00 28.37 -35.75
CA PHE A 441 34.36 28.78 -35.44
C PHE A 441 35.22 28.52 -36.68
N SER A 442 35.57 29.59 -37.38
CA SER A 442 36.29 29.50 -38.65
C SER A 442 37.44 30.47 -38.72
N THR A 443 38.40 30.16 -39.58
CA THR A 443 39.55 31.03 -39.87
C THR A 443 39.34 31.81 -41.18
N ASN A 444 40.19 32.81 -41.43
CA ASN A 444 40.15 33.62 -42.65
C ASN A 444 40.43 32.81 -43.94
N SER A 445 41.07 31.64 -43.82
CA SER A 445 41.34 30.73 -44.94
C SER A 445 40.14 29.84 -45.29
N GLU A 446 39.20 29.68 -44.36
CA GLU A 446 37.98 28.88 -44.54
C GLU A 446 36.84 29.76 -45.04
N ILE A 447 36.47 30.79 -44.27
CA ILE A 447 35.49 31.79 -44.66
C ILE A 447 36.24 33.04 -45.13
N THR A 448 36.47 33.09 -46.44
CA THR A 448 37.11 34.22 -47.11
C THR A 448 36.16 35.42 -47.20
N PRO A 449 36.66 36.64 -47.48
CA PRO A 449 35.80 37.82 -47.65
C PRO A 449 34.68 37.62 -48.68
N LYS A 450 34.97 36.85 -49.74
CA LYS A 450 33.97 36.45 -50.75
C LYS A 450 32.87 35.59 -50.13
N ARG A 451 33.23 34.50 -49.43
CA ARG A 451 32.25 33.59 -48.80
C ARG A 451 31.44 34.30 -47.70
N HIS A 452 32.08 35.13 -46.88
CA HIS A 452 31.39 35.94 -45.87
C HIS A 452 30.34 36.85 -46.51
N LYS A 453 30.65 37.49 -47.65
CA LYS A 453 29.69 38.31 -48.39
C LYS A 453 28.53 37.47 -48.92
N ASP A 454 28.82 36.29 -49.46
CA ASP A 454 27.82 35.39 -50.03
C ASP A 454 26.77 34.90 -49.02
N ILE A 455 27.13 34.76 -47.74
CA ILE A 455 26.20 34.34 -46.66
C ILE A 455 25.75 35.48 -45.75
N SER A 456 26.04 36.74 -46.11
CA SER A 456 25.74 37.91 -45.27
C SER A 456 24.27 38.02 -44.87
N ALA A 457 23.34 37.59 -45.74
CA ALA A 457 21.91 37.58 -45.45
C ALA A 457 21.52 36.59 -44.33
N ASN A 458 22.37 35.60 -44.05
CA ASN A 458 22.10 34.51 -43.11
C ASN A 458 22.97 34.64 -41.85
N ILE A 459 23.81 35.68 -41.75
CA ILE A 459 24.63 35.99 -40.57
C ILE A 459 23.85 36.91 -39.64
N SER A 460 23.52 36.41 -38.45
CA SER A 460 22.92 37.23 -37.39
C SER A 460 23.96 38.09 -36.65
N LYS A 461 25.09 37.49 -36.29
CA LYS A 461 26.19 38.16 -35.57
C LYS A 461 27.54 37.57 -35.99
N SER A 462 28.56 38.42 -36.02
CA SER A 462 29.94 38.03 -36.29
C SER A 462 30.86 38.56 -35.21
N TYR A 463 31.79 37.72 -34.76
CA TYR A 463 32.76 38.07 -33.73
C TYR A 463 34.17 37.65 -34.16
N LEU A 464 35.15 38.48 -33.82
CA LEU A 464 36.56 38.25 -34.04
C LEU A 464 37.21 38.02 -32.69
N LEU A 465 37.83 36.86 -32.53
CA LEU A 465 38.70 36.55 -31.40
C LEU A 465 40.12 36.99 -31.75
N PHE A 466 40.66 37.96 -31.00
CA PHE A 466 42.01 38.47 -31.18
C PHE A 466 42.82 38.27 -29.90
N ASN A 467 44.01 37.68 -30.03
CA ASN A 467 44.95 37.52 -28.93
C ASN A 467 45.99 38.65 -28.97
N ASP A 468 46.09 39.42 -27.88
CA ASP A 468 47.02 40.55 -27.76
C ASP A 468 48.43 40.16 -27.27
N GLY A 469 48.69 38.86 -27.14
CA GLY A 469 49.91 38.27 -26.59
C GLY A 469 49.79 37.82 -25.13
N ALA A 470 48.77 38.29 -24.40
CA ALA A 470 48.50 37.90 -23.01
C ALA A 470 47.07 37.38 -22.79
N ASN A 471 46.07 37.99 -23.46
CA ASN A 471 44.65 37.67 -23.32
C ASN A 471 43.97 37.53 -24.70
N THR A 472 42.90 36.74 -24.74
CA THR A 472 41.99 36.69 -25.90
C THR A 472 40.83 37.65 -25.69
N ASN A 473 40.70 38.64 -26.57
CA ASN A 473 39.66 39.64 -26.55
C ASN A 473 38.65 39.39 -27.67
N LEU A 474 37.38 39.74 -27.43
CA LEU A 474 36.29 39.61 -28.39
C LEU A 474 35.97 40.98 -29.01
N LYS A 475 35.98 41.08 -30.34
CA LYS A 475 35.55 42.26 -31.09
C LYS A 475 34.36 41.94 -31.99
N THR A 476 33.43 42.87 -32.17
CA THR A 476 32.35 42.73 -33.16
C THR A 476 32.89 42.86 -34.58
N GLY A 477 32.41 41.99 -35.48
CA GLY A 477 32.90 41.86 -36.86
C GLY A 477 33.64 40.54 -37.08
N TYR A 478 33.77 40.10 -38.34
CA TYR A 478 34.46 38.86 -38.69
C TYR A 478 35.93 39.08 -39.11
N PHE A 479 36.21 40.15 -39.85
CA PHE A 479 37.57 40.52 -40.28
C PHE A 479 38.12 41.67 -39.42
N GLN A 480 39.44 41.70 -39.22
CA GLN A 480 40.11 42.93 -38.81
C GLN A 480 39.86 43.96 -39.92
N GLY A 481 39.18 45.07 -39.60
CA GLY A 481 38.92 46.10 -40.58
C GLY A 481 40.23 46.57 -41.21
N TYR A 482 40.38 46.36 -42.51
CA TYR A 482 40.98 47.41 -43.33
C TYR A 482 39.90 48.49 -43.37
N GLU A 483 40.18 49.66 -42.80
CA GLU A 483 39.31 50.82 -42.95
C GLU A 483 39.02 51.04 -44.44
N ASN A 484 37.73 51.12 -44.77
CA ASN A 484 37.12 51.59 -46.04
C ASN A 484 37.72 51.14 -47.37
#